data_AF-A0A453QZ65-F1
#
_entry.id   AF-A0A453QZ65-F1
#
_cell.length_a   1.000
_cell.length_b   1.000
_cell.length_c   1.000
_cell.angle_alpha   90.00
_cell.angle_beta   90.00
_cell.angle_gamma   90.00
#
_symmetry.space_group_name_H-M   'P 1'
#
loop_
_entity.id
_entity.type
_entity.pdbx_description
1 polymer ?
#
loop_
_entity_poly.entity_id
_entity_poly.type
_entity_poly.pdbx_seq_one_letter_code
_entity_poly.pdbx_strand_id
1 'polypeptide(L)'
;MFDFWNKLCLVEVRLLDSSFIEAMKTGSSTDDWRRRGTKLFNEGQFEMATMCFEKANDAYREKWARAGGLVATADSVMPKNLELGQASLQKAAEIYESIGMHEKAASCYIKLHDYKRAGMMYMQNCSTSRLEDAGDCFAMTECWSEAAEAYFKAKCYTKCLCMCSKRKLFSLGLQFLEQLWEEASVDESNIGLLYSPAAYGLIVDSLDAHLRPSNKKLTHGHLGRMAIFLLHVVPWGAMLTSRLMQYLDSESEWANFFQSLDIFVHHSRYDFFGHIESQHPSGLDGRYSLLLNLKLALESTFKFTLNANWRAEPDYISPMCCVDLIECLGYFASSCFVLHGCMFSTESIFLKMVMRKNCSLYFQSCLMSTPDRELEKMSISVERFIFESARSLLTKKHMIQEWVQKTSSTSHIPVLLRLVVALYLVPLNLKVGDCYEATRFLEMHKVFEDLPLEFSQKILGALQIRSWKLGKFRRLFADALEVIGERMLVAGSPRAQATCRGLNAIVISSWDCMVNHVARTVNSLFRDESIENNFLGKIQRKGLLPHERNRGGNKIRDAEFWEKFEAFQANKQGQAERCKGYCCIP
;
A
#
# COMPACT_ATOMS: atom_id res chain seq x y z
N MET A 1 3.88 39.19 -68.77
CA MET A 1 3.83 38.12 -67.75
C MET A 1 3.51 36.76 -68.36
N PHE A 2 2.45 36.63 -69.16
CA PHE A 2 2.12 35.36 -69.83
C PHE A 2 3.30 34.76 -70.64
N ASP A 3 3.93 35.56 -71.51
CA ASP A 3 5.05 35.09 -72.33
C ASP A 3 6.28 34.66 -71.52
N PHE A 4 6.44 35.20 -70.31
CA PHE A 4 7.53 34.83 -69.39
C PHE A 4 7.31 33.41 -68.85
N TRP A 5 6.10 33.09 -68.39
CA TRP A 5 5.76 31.75 -67.90
C TRP A 5 5.65 30.72 -69.03
N ASN A 6 5.22 31.17 -70.22
CA ASN A 6 5.16 30.34 -71.41
C ASN A 6 6.57 29.91 -71.86
N LYS A 7 7.56 30.82 -71.81
CA LYS A 7 8.98 30.49 -72.09
C LYS A 7 9.57 29.47 -71.11
N LEU A 8 9.08 29.40 -69.88
CA LEU A 8 9.51 28.42 -68.88
C LEU A 8 8.82 27.05 -69.04
N CYS A 9 7.98 26.87 -70.06
CA CYS A 9 7.16 25.66 -70.26
C CYS A 9 6.24 25.34 -69.06
N LEU A 10 5.86 26.36 -68.28
CA LEU A 10 4.96 26.24 -67.13
C LEU A 10 3.50 26.60 -67.46
N VAL A 11 3.25 27.01 -68.71
CA VAL A 11 1.92 27.37 -69.20
C VAL A 11 1.53 26.37 -70.27
N GLU A 12 0.39 25.73 -70.06
CA GLU A 12 -0.25 24.89 -71.06
C GLU A 12 -1.50 25.60 -71.56
N VAL A 13 -1.56 25.90 -72.86
CA VAL A 13 -2.75 26.50 -73.49
C VAL A 13 -3.54 25.39 -74.15
N ARG A 14 -4.71 25.07 -73.59
CA ARG A 14 -5.66 24.09 -74.14
C ARG A 14 -6.96 24.76 -74.56
N LEU A 15 -7.62 24.19 -75.55
CA LEU A 15 -9.00 24.56 -75.90
C LEU A 15 -9.94 24.12 -74.77
N LEU A 16 -10.99 24.91 -74.53
CA LEU A 16 -12.01 24.68 -73.49
C LEU A 16 -12.97 23.57 -73.95
N ASP A 17 -12.45 22.37 -74.13
CA ASP A 17 -13.21 21.19 -74.53
C ASP A 17 -13.82 20.45 -73.32
N SER A 18 -14.75 19.54 -73.59
CA SER A 18 -15.45 18.77 -72.55
C SER A 18 -14.49 17.97 -71.67
N SER A 19 -13.38 17.46 -72.21
CA SER A 19 -12.37 16.70 -71.46
C SER A 19 -11.53 17.59 -70.53
N PHE A 20 -11.23 18.81 -70.96
CA PHE A 20 -10.50 19.81 -70.20
C PHE A 20 -11.38 20.39 -69.11
N ILE A 21 -12.66 20.66 -69.40
CA ILE A 21 -13.66 21.03 -68.40
C ILE A 21 -13.80 19.92 -67.35
N GLU A 22 -13.75 18.65 -67.75
CA GLU A 22 -13.83 17.50 -66.84
C GLU A 22 -12.55 17.34 -65.99
N ALA A 23 -11.37 17.58 -66.56
CA ALA A 23 -10.10 17.65 -65.83
C ALA A 23 -9.97 18.91 -64.93
N MET A 24 -10.66 20.01 -65.23
CA MET A 24 -10.79 21.15 -64.32
C MET A 24 -11.82 20.88 -63.21
N LYS A 25 -12.78 19.98 -63.45
CA LYS A 25 -13.78 19.52 -62.48
C LYS A 25 -13.24 18.47 -61.51
N THR A 26 -12.05 17.89 -61.73
CA THR A 26 -11.41 17.03 -60.72
C THR A 26 -11.02 17.89 -59.52
N GLY A 27 -11.96 18.02 -58.57
CA GLY A 27 -11.71 18.63 -57.27
C GLY A 27 -10.59 17.89 -56.56
N SER A 28 -9.87 18.61 -55.69
CA SER A 28 -8.84 18.01 -54.85
C SER A 28 -9.42 16.81 -54.10
N SER A 29 -8.65 15.71 -54.06
CA SER A 29 -9.08 14.50 -53.37
C SER A 29 -9.22 14.75 -51.86
N THR A 30 -9.92 13.86 -51.16
CA THR A 30 -10.01 13.90 -49.70
C THR A 30 -8.63 13.88 -49.03
N ASP A 31 -7.67 13.16 -49.63
CA ASP A 31 -6.29 13.06 -49.12
C ASP A 31 -5.48 14.33 -49.36
N ASP A 32 -5.70 15.01 -50.49
CA ASP A 32 -5.08 16.31 -50.77
C ASP A 32 -5.54 17.37 -49.76
N TRP A 33 -6.85 17.41 -49.48
CA TRP A 33 -7.41 18.27 -48.44
C TRP A 33 -6.85 17.93 -47.06
N ARG A 34 -6.71 16.65 -46.70
CA ARG A 34 -6.12 16.22 -45.43
C ARG A 34 -4.66 16.66 -45.30
N ARG A 35 -3.84 16.46 -46.34
CA ARG A 35 -2.42 16.87 -46.36
C ARG A 35 -2.27 18.38 -46.24
N ARG A 36 -3.07 19.14 -47.00
CA ARG A 36 -3.08 20.60 -46.94
C ARG A 36 -3.51 21.10 -45.57
N GLY A 37 -4.56 20.51 -44.98
CA GLY A 37 -5.03 20.82 -43.64
C GLY A 37 -3.96 20.58 -42.57
N THR A 38 -3.22 19.48 -42.65
CA THR A 38 -2.10 19.21 -41.72
C THR A 38 -0.99 20.24 -41.83
N LYS A 39 -0.64 20.66 -43.05
CA LYS A 39 0.36 21.73 -43.26
C LYS A 39 -0.10 23.04 -42.63
N LEU A 40 -1.32 23.47 -42.91
CA LEU A 40 -1.89 24.72 -42.39
C LEU A 40 -2.02 24.69 -40.86
N PHE A 41 -2.38 23.54 -40.29
CA PHE A 41 -2.45 23.35 -38.84
C PHE A 41 -1.08 23.57 -38.19
N ASN A 42 -0.01 23.00 -38.76
CA ASN A 42 1.35 23.16 -38.26
C ASN A 42 1.87 24.60 -38.42
N GLU A 43 1.37 25.34 -39.40
CA GLU A 43 1.67 26.76 -39.63
C GLU A 43 0.85 27.71 -38.71
N GLY A 44 0.00 27.17 -37.82
CA GLY A 44 -0.85 27.96 -36.91
C GLY A 44 -2.09 28.56 -37.58
N GLN A 45 -2.37 28.20 -38.83
CA GLN A 45 -3.51 28.68 -39.60
C GLN A 45 -4.75 27.80 -39.37
N PHE A 46 -5.25 27.79 -38.12
CA PHE A 46 -6.26 26.84 -37.64
C PHE A 46 -7.62 26.94 -38.35
N GLU A 47 -8.09 28.13 -38.71
CA GLU A 47 -9.35 28.30 -39.45
C GLU A 47 -9.28 27.67 -40.84
N MET A 48 -8.20 27.94 -41.58
CA MET A 48 -7.98 27.34 -42.90
C MET A 48 -7.75 25.83 -42.82
N ALA A 49 -7.08 25.36 -41.76
CA ALA A 49 -6.94 23.94 -41.48
C ALA A 49 -8.29 23.26 -41.21
N THR A 50 -9.16 23.89 -40.42
CA THR A 50 -10.51 23.40 -40.10
C THR A 50 -11.33 23.21 -41.37
N MET A 51 -11.37 24.22 -42.26
CA MET A 51 -12.05 24.12 -43.55
C MET A 51 -11.50 22.99 -44.43
N CYS A 52 -10.18 22.77 -44.42
CA CYS A 52 -9.57 21.68 -45.19
C CYS A 52 -10.01 20.31 -44.64
N PHE A 53 -10.11 20.14 -43.32
CA PHE A 53 -10.56 18.88 -42.72
C PHE A 53 -12.07 18.64 -42.89
N GLU A 54 -12.89 19.70 -42.88
CA GLU A 54 -14.32 19.62 -43.26
C GLU A 54 -14.47 19.12 -44.70
N LYS A 55 -13.71 19.67 -45.66
CA LYS A 55 -13.71 19.21 -47.06
C LYS A 55 -13.17 17.80 -47.24
N ALA A 56 -12.27 17.36 -46.36
CA ALA A 56 -11.77 15.98 -46.32
C ALA A 56 -12.74 15.01 -45.62
N ASN A 57 -13.87 15.49 -45.07
CA ASN A 57 -14.80 14.74 -44.23
C ASN A 57 -14.11 14.05 -43.03
N ASP A 58 -13.07 14.68 -42.48
CA ASP A 58 -12.26 14.19 -41.36
C ASP A 58 -12.70 14.89 -40.06
N ALA A 59 -13.81 14.40 -39.47
CA ALA A 59 -14.43 15.00 -38.30
C ALA A 59 -13.50 15.07 -37.07
N TYR A 60 -12.55 14.14 -36.93
CA TYR A 60 -11.60 14.15 -35.84
C TYR A 60 -10.60 15.31 -35.99
N ARG A 61 -9.96 15.44 -37.17
CA ARG A 61 -8.98 16.51 -37.42
C ARG A 61 -9.62 17.88 -37.52
N GLU A 62 -10.85 17.96 -37.98
CA GLU A 62 -11.67 19.18 -37.96
C GLU A 62 -11.85 19.70 -36.54
N LYS A 63 -12.40 18.88 -35.63
CA LYS A 63 -12.55 19.23 -34.22
C LYS A 63 -11.21 19.55 -33.55
N TRP A 64 -10.15 18.81 -33.87
CA TRP A 64 -8.81 19.10 -33.37
C TRP A 64 -8.30 20.48 -33.84
N ALA A 65 -8.45 20.81 -35.13
CA ALA A 65 -8.06 22.12 -35.67
C ALA A 65 -8.88 23.25 -35.04
N ARG A 66 -10.19 23.06 -34.88
CA ARG A 66 -11.10 24.01 -34.24
C ARG A 66 -10.70 24.29 -32.78
N ALA A 67 -10.44 23.24 -32.00
CA ALA A 67 -9.97 23.37 -30.63
C ALA A 67 -8.59 24.06 -30.54
N GLY A 68 -7.67 23.74 -31.45
CA GLY A 68 -6.37 24.42 -31.56
C GLY A 68 -6.51 25.93 -31.83
N GLY A 69 -7.42 26.29 -32.75
CA GLY A 69 -7.74 27.68 -33.04
C GLY A 69 -8.30 28.42 -31.82
N LEU A 70 -9.25 27.82 -31.09
CA LEU A 70 -9.83 28.40 -29.88
C LEU A 70 -8.79 28.64 -28.78
N VAL A 71 -7.82 27.74 -28.60
CA VAL A 71 -6.70 27.94 -27.65
C VAL A 71 -5.82 29.10 -28.10
N ALA A 72 -5.46 29.18 -29.38
CA ALA A 72 -4.65 30.27 -29.90
C ALA A 72 -5.36 31.63 -29.78
N THR A 73 -6.66 31.67 -30.06
CA THR A 73 -7.50 32.86 -29.83
C THR A 73 -7.50 33.24 -28.36
N ALA A 74 -7.72 32.28 -27.46
CA ALA A 74 -7.71 32.55 -26.03
C ALA A 74 -6.37 33.15 -25.57
N ASP A 75 -5.25 32.53 -25.94
CA ASP A 75 -3.91 33.01 -25.57
C ASP A 75 -3.66 34.46 -26.05
N SER A 76 -4.22 34.84 -27.20
CA SER A 76 -4.12 36.21 -27.73
C SER A 76 -5.06 37.23 -27.06
N VAL A 77 -6.23 36.79 -26.58
CA VAL A 77 -7.30 37.66 -26.05
C VAL A 77 -7.22 37.81 -24.54
N MET A 78 -6.73 36.80 -23.81
CA MET A 78 -6.63 36.78 -22.35
C MET A 78 -6.00 38.04 -21.73
N PRO A 79 -4.94 38.65 -22.28
CA PRO A 79 -4.37 39.89 -21.73
C PRO A 79 -5.31 41.11 -21.82
N LYS A 80 -6.31 41.07 -22.71
CA LYS A 80 -7.20 42.19 -23.03
C LYS A 80 -8.62 41.98 -22.51
N ASN A 81 -9.12 40.74 -22.56
CA ASN A 81 -10.44 40.36 -22.12
C ASN A 81 -10.42 38.93 -21.56
N LEU A 82 -10.38 38.86 -20.23
CA LEU A 82 -10.27 37.60 -19.49
C LEU A 82 -11.49 36.69 -19.73
N GLU A 83 -12.70 37.23 -19.70
CA GLU A 83 -13.94 36.45 -19.83
C GLU A 83 -14.05 35.78 -21.21
N LEU A 84 -13.76 36.52 -22.29
CA LEU A 84 -13.78 35.98 -23.64
C LEU A 84 -12.68 34.93 -23.87
N GLY A 85 -11.50 35.14 -23.27
CA GLY A 85 -10.41 34.15 -23.30
C GLY A 85 -10.79 32.87 -22.56
N GLN A 86 -11.34 32.99 -21.36
CA GLN A 86 -11.82 31.85 -20.56
C GLN A 86 -12.95 31.08 -21.27
N ALA A 87 -13.94 31.77 -21.83
CA ALA A 87 -15.01 31.12 -22.59
C ALA A 87 -14.48 30.36 -23.82
N SER A 88 -13.44 30.87 -24.46
CA SER A 88 -12.78 30.22 -25.61
C SER A 88 -12.00 28.97 -25.18
N LEU A 89 -11.27 29.03 -24.05
CA LEU A 89 -10.59 27.87 -23.45
C LEU A 89 -11.58 26.79 -23.00
N GLN A 90 -12.71 27.18 -22.41
CA GLN A 90 -13.74 26.24 -21.95
C GLN A 90 -14.29 25.43 -23.14
N LYS A 91 -14.65 26.11 -24.23
CA LYS A 91 -15.09 25.46 -25.47
C LYS A 91 -14.00 24.57 -26.08
N ALA A 92 -12.74 25.02 -26.05
CA ALA A 92 -11.63 24.20 -26.54
C ALA A 92 -11.47 22.90 -25.73
N ALA A 93 -11.58 22.99 -24.40
CA ALA A 93 -11.50 21.86 -23.50
C ALA A 93 -12.61 20.84 -23.77
N GLU A 94 -13.86 21.29 -23.91
CA GLU A 94 -15.01 20.45 -24.23
C GLU A 94 -14.85 19.72 -25.58
N ILE A 95 -14.34 20.42 -26.60
CA ILE A 95 -14.06 19.79 -27.90
C ILE A 95 -12.98 18.73 -27.74
N TYR A 96 -11.88 19.02 -27.03
CA TYR A 96 -10.81 18.04 -26.77
C TYR A 96 -11.31 16.81 -26.00
N GLU A 97 -12.17 16.99 -24.99
CA GLU A 97 -12.84 15.89 -24.30
C GLU A 97 -13.66 15.03 -25.27
N SER A 98 -14.45 15.67 -26.15
CA SER A 98 -15.33 14.97 -27.09
C SER A 98 -14.61 14.11 -28.13
N ILE A 99 -13.32 14.38 -28.38
CA ILE A 99 -12.48 13.62 -29.30
C ILE A 99 -11.47 12.71 -28.57
N GLY A 100 -11.56 12.59 -27.24
CA GLY A 100 -10.68 11.74 -26.44
C GLY A 100 -9.25 12.29 -26.24
N MET A 101 -9.00 13.56 -26.54
CA MET A 101 -7.70 14.21 -26.33
C MET A 101 -7.58 14.77 -24.90
N HIS A 102 -7.62 13.87 -23.92
CA HIS A 102 -7.72 14.21 -22.50
C HIS A 102 -6.55 15.07 -21.97
N GLU A 103 -5.31 14.84 -22.42
CA GLU A 103 -4.17 15.68 -22.02
C GLU A 103 -4.33 17.15 -22.46
N LYS A 104 -4.85 17.36 -23.67
CA LYS A 104 -5.08 18.73 -24.18
C LYS A 104 -6.25 19.40 -23.48
N ALA A 105 -7.31 18.64 -23.15
CA ALA A 105 -8.41 19.12 -22.33
C ALA A 105 -7.91 19.53 -20.93
N ALA A 106 -7.12 18.70 -20.27
CA ALA A 106 -6.54 19.00 -18.96
C ALA A 106 -5.65 20.25 -19.00
N SER A 107 -4.82 20.43 -20.05
CA SER A 107 -4.04 21.66 -20.24
C SER A 107 -4.91 22.90 -20.36
N CYS A 108 -6.06 22.81 -21.04
CA CYS A 108 -7.02 23.92 -21.11
C CYS A 108 -7.61 24.23 -19.72
N TYR A 109 -7.96 23.22 -18.93
CA TYR A 109 -8.45 23.41 -17.55
C TYR A 109 -7.40 24.00 -16.61
N ILE A 110 -6.13 23.63 -16.75
CA ILE A 110 -5.03 24.26 -16.02
C ILE A 110 -4.96 25.76 -16.34
N LYS A 111 -5.04 26.14 -17.62
CA LYS A 111 -5.07 27.55 -18.04
C LYS A 111 -6.29 28.30 -17.51
N LEU A 112 -7.41 27.60 -17.30
CA LEU A 112 -8.62 28.13 -16.66
C LEU A 112 -8.53 28.19 -15.12
N HIS A 113 -7.44 27.70 -14.53
CA HIS A 113 -7.29 27.48 -13.09
C HIS A 113 -8.32 26.49 -12.49
N ASP A 114 -8.99 25.69 -13.32
CA ASP A 114 -9.82 24.56 -12.88
C ASP A 114 -8.93 23.31 -12.70
N TYR A 115 -8.00 23.41 -11.76
CA TYR A 115 -7.06 22.34 -11.47
C TYR A 115 -7.75 21.07 -10.97
N LYS A 116 -8.93 21.17 -10.33
CA LYS A 116 -9.68 20.00 -9.87
C LYS A 116 -10.16 19.17 -11.06
N ARG A 117 -10.76 19.80 -12.08
CA ARG A 117 -11.20 19.10 -13.29
C ARG A 117 -10.00 18.58 -14.10
N ALA A 118 -8.91 19.35 -14.18
CA ALA A 118 -7.67 18.88 -14.79
C ALA A 118 -7.10 17.62 -14.11
N GLY A 119 -7.06 17.61 -12.77
CA GLY A 119 -6.59 16.46 -11.98
C GLY A 119 -7.45 15.22 -12.20
N MET A 120 -8.78 15.37 -12.26
CA MET A 120 -9.69 14.27 -12.59
C MET A 120 -9.46 13.72 -14.00
N MET A 121 -9.26 14.60 -15.00
CA MET A 121 -8.96 14.19 -16.38
C MET A 121 -7.66 13.38 -16.46
N TYR A 122 -6.59 13.84 -15.79
CA TYR A 122 -5.34 13.08 -15.75
C TYR A 122 -5.47 11.76 -15.00
N MET A 123 -6.19 11.72 -13.89
CA MET A 123 -6.30 10.53 -13.06
C MET A 123 -7.17 9.44 -13.69
N GLN A 124 -8.27 9.80 -14.37
CA GLN A 124 -9.25 8.85 -14.88
C GLN A 124 -9.05 8.47 -16.34
N ASN A 125 -8.53 9.39 -17.16
CA ASN A 125 -8.58 9.26 -18.62
C ASN A 125 -7.20 9.25 -19.29
N CYS A 126 -6.13 9.53 -18.55
CA CYS A 126 -4.76 9.55 -19.10
C CYS A 126 -3.96 8.32 -18.66
N SER A 127 -2.81 8.11 -19.31
CA SER A 127 -1.89 7.02 -18.96
C SER A 127 -1.29 7.22 -17.57
N THR A 128 -0.78 6.15 -16.98
CA THR A 128 -0.12 6.18 -15.66
C THR A 128 1.04 7.18 -15.57
N SER A 129 1.63 7.57 -16.70
CA SER A 129 2.67 8.60 -16.80
C SER A 129 2.20 10.02 -16.43
N ARG A 130 0.88 10.28 -16.39
CA ARG A 130 0.28 11.58 -16.05
C ARG A 130 -0.28 11.65 -14.64
N LEU A 131 -0.11 10.60 -13.84
CA LEU A 131 -0.60 10.57 -12.46
C LEU A 131 0.13 11.57 -11.55
N GLU A 132 1.40 11.87 -11.84
CA GLU A 132 2.12 12.94 -11.13
C GLU A 132 1.50 14.32 -11.44
N ASP A 133 1.17 14.58 -12.71
CA ASP A 133 0.49 15.81 -13.14
C ASP A 133 -0.90 15.94 -12.46
N ALA A 134 -1.61 14.82 -12.28
CA ALA A 134 -2.86 14.77 -11.52
C ALA A 134 -2.64 15.17 -10.05
N GLY A 135 -1.60 14.60 -9.42
CA GLY A 135 -1.22 14.91 -8.04
C GLY A 135 -0.87 16.39 -7.84
N ASP A 136 -0.09 16.95 -8.78
CA ASP A 136 0.27 18.38 -8.78
C ASP A 136 -0.99 19.26 -8.91
N CYS A 137 -1.94 18.90 -9.79
CA CYS A 137 -3.22 19.62 -9.92
C CYS A 137 -4.05 19.59 -8.63
N PHE A 138 -4.20 18.43 -7.99
CA PHE A 138 -4.94 18.32 -6.72
C PHE A 138 -4.24 19.06 -5.58
N ALA A 139 -2.90 19.08 -5.56
CA ALA A 139 -2.15 19.84 -4.57
C ALA A 139 -2.38 21.36 -4.70
N MET A 140 -2.58 21.87 -5.92
CA MET A 140 -2.91 23.29 -6.17
C MET A 140 -4.28 23.69 -5.63
N THR A 141 -5.25 22.77 -5.56
CA THR A 141 -6.59 23.03 -4.99
C THR A 141 -6.72 22.63 -3.53
N GLU A 142 -5.61 22.31 -2.86
CA GLU A 142 -5.59 21.79 -1.48
C GLU A 142 -6.40 20.48 -1.30
N CYS A 143 -6.61 19.72 -2.37
CA CYS A 143 -7.19 18.37 -2.35
C CYS A 143 -6.12 17.35 -1.94
N TRP A 144 -5.65 17.44 -0.69
CA TRP A 144 -4.47 16.72 -0.21
C TRP A 144 -4.60 15.18 -0.26
N SER A 145 -5.80 14.64 -0.03
CA SER A 145 -6.08 13.20 -0.09
C SER A 145 -5.94 12.66 -1.51
N GLU A 146 -6.60 13.31 -2.46
CA GLU A 146 -6.59 12.97 -3.88
C GLU A 146 -5.18 13.17 -4.46
N ALA A 147 -4.47 14.22 -4.03
CA ALA A 147 -3.08 14.44 -4.39
C ALA A 147 -2.17 13.31 -3.89
N ALA A 148 -2.30 12.91 -2.62
CA ALA A 148 -1.52 11.83 -2.05
C ALA A 148 -1.78 10.49 -2.76
N GLU A 149 -3.04 10.17 -3.05
CA GLU A 149 -3.41 8.96 -3.78
C GLU A 149 -2.87 8.95 -5.23
N ALA A 150 -2.96 10.09 -5.93
CA ALA A 150 -2.42 10.23 -7.28
C ALA A 150 -0.89 10.05 -7.28
N TYR A 151 -0.18 10.68 -6.34
CA TYR A 151 1.27 10.50 -6.19
C TYR A 151 1.64 9.07 -5.81
N PHE A 152 0.86 8.41 -4.95
CA PHE A 152 1.09 7.01 -4.59
C PHE A 152 1.00 6.11 -5.82
N LYS A 153 -0.08 6.25 -6.61
CA LYS A 153 -0.27 5.51 -7.87
C LYS A 153 0.80 5.84 -8.90
N ALA A 154 1.33 7.07 -8.90
CA ALA A 154 2.45 7.50 -9.73
C ALA A 154 3.82 6.96 -9.25
N LYS A 155 3.89 6.29 -8.09
CA LYS A 155 5.13 5.90 -7.39
C LYS A 155 6.00 7.09 -6.94
N CYS A 156 5.40 8.27 -6.82
CA CYS A 156 6.03 9.49 -6.29
C CYS A 156 5.92 9.53 -4.75
N TYR A 157 6.44 8.50 -4.07
CA TYR A 157 6.16 8.25 -2.65
C TYR A 157 6.58 9.40 -1.72
N THR A 158 7.69 10.08 -1.98
CA THR A 158 8.11 11.25 -1.20
C THR A 158 7.07 12.38 -1.26
N LYS A 159 6.55 12.69 -2.45
CA LYS A 159 5.49 13.71 -2.62
C LYS A 159 4.21 13.27 -1.91
N CYS A 160 3.83 12.00 -2.04
CA CYS A 160 2.69 11.40 -1.36
C CYS A 160 2.75 11.60 0.17
N LEU A 161 3.86 11.20 0.80
CA LEU A 161 4.05 11.30 2.25
C LEU A 161 4.07 12.75 2.73
N CYS A 162 4.69 13.65 1.97
CA CYS A 162 4.67 15.09 2.25
C CYS A 162 3.25 15.68 2.21
N MET A 163 2.39 15.27 1.26
CA MET A 163 1.00 15.71 1.23
C MET A 163 0.23 15.22 2.45
N CYS A 164 0.53 14.01 2.93
CA CYS A 164 -0.09 13.46 4.13
C CYS A 164 0.24 14.30 5.38
N SER A 165 1.47 14.80 5.52
CA SER A 165 1.86 15.68 6.63
C SER A 165 1.15 17.04 6.61
N LYS A 166 0.96 17.65 5.43
CA LYS A 166 0.45 19.04 5.29
C LYS A 166 -0.91 19.24 5.96
N ARG A 167 -1.86 18.33 5.77
CA ARG A 167 -3.22 18.43 6.34
C ARG A 167 -3.48 17.44 7.46
N LYS A 168 -2.42 16.94 8.12
CA LYS A 168 -2.52 15.95 9.20
C LYS A 168 -3.26 14.67 8.79
N LEU A 169 -3.10 14.23 7.53
CA LEU A 169 -3.65 12.98 7.01
C LEU A 169 -2.79 11.78 7.45
N PHE A 170 -2.50 11.69 8.76
CA PHE A 170 -1.56 10.71 9.28
C PHE A 170 -2.05 9.27 9.13
N SER A 171 -3.36 9.04 9.27
CA SER A 171 -3.96 7.72 9.04
C SER A 171 -3.70 7.23 7.62
N LEU A 172 -3.98 8.08 6.63
CA LEU A 172 -3.75 7.78 5.21
C LEU A 172 -2.26 7.59 4.90
N GLY A 173 -1.41 8.47 5.44
CA GLY A 173 0.04 8.37 5.24
C GLY A 173 0.64 7.10 5.86
N LEU A 174 0.20 6.70 7.04
CA LEU A 174 0.62 5.44 7.68
C LEU A 174 0.13 4.23 6.88
N GLN A 175 -1.07 4.28 6.30
CA GLN A 175 -1.59 3.24 5.41
C GLN A 175 -0.76 3.11 4.12
N PHE A 176 -0.36 4.24 3.51
CA PHE A 176 0.53 4.20 2.35
C PHE A 176 1.90 3.63 2.68
N LEU A 177 2.43 3.95 3.87
CA LEU A 177 3.67 3.36 4.33
C LEU A 177 3.53 1.84 4.54
N GLU A 178 2.40 1.37 5.08
CA GLU A 178 2.08 -0.05 5.19
C GLU A 178 2.06 -0.75 3.82
N GLN A 179 1.34 -0.19 2.85
CA GLN A 179 1.32 -0.69 1.48
C GLN A 179 2.72 -0.70 0.84
N LEU A 180 3.53 0.32 1.09
CA LEU A 180 4.92 0.37 0.63
C LEU A 180 5.78 -0.73 1.24
N TRP A 181 5.58 -1.11 2.51
CA TRP A 181 6.28 -2.26 3.10
C TRP A 181 5.84 -3.58 2.45
N GLU A 182 4.56 -3.73 2.13
CA GLU A 182 4.06 -4.89 1.40
C GLU A 182 4.66 -4.98 0.00
N GLU A 183 4.74 -3.87 -0.75
CA GLU A 183 5.37 -3.81 -2.08
C GLU A 183 6.89 -4.01 -2.03
N ALA A 184 7.57 -3.46 -1.01
CA ALA A 184 9.01 -3.61 -0.82
C ALA A 184 9.43 -5.05 -0.48
N SER A 185 8.48 -5.92 -0.12
CA SER A 185 8.75 -7.35 0.04
C SER A 185 9.06 -8.06 -1.29
N VAL A 186 8.62 -7.47 -2.40
CA VAL A 186 8.80 -7.99 -3.76
C VAL A 186 9.97 -7.30 -4.47
N ASP A 187 10.22 -6.03 -4.15
CA ASP A 187 11.25 -5.18 -4.75
C ASP A 187 12.07 -4.42 -3.68
N GLU A 188 13.30 -4.89 -3.42
CA GLU A 188 14.23 -4.27 -2.45
C GLU A 188 14.56 -2.80 -2.77
N SER A 189 14.32 -2.31 -4.00
CA SER A 189 14.57 -0.91 -4.36
C SER A 189 13.67 0.08 -3.59
N ASN A 190 12.51 -0.37 -3.12
CA ASN A 190 11.57 0.44 -2.33
C ASN A 190 11.95 0.52 -0.84
N ILE A 191 12.86 -0.33 -0.37
CA ILE A 191 13.29 -0.35 1.04
C ILE A 191 13.92 0.99 1.44
N GLY A 192 14.68 1.63 0.54
CA GLY A 192 15.31 2.94 0.81
C GLY A 192 14.31 4.08 1.06
N LEU A 193 13.12 4.01 0.46
CA LEU A 193 12.08 5.03 0.58
C LEU A 193 11.39 5.02 1.96
N LEU A 194 11.36 3.85 2.59
CA LEU A 194 10.81 3.64 3.93
C LEU A 194 11.67 4.29 5.02
N TYR A 195 12.94 4.59 4.70
CA TYR A 195 13.85 5.37 5.53
C TYR A 195 13.94 6.84 5.08
N SER A 196 13.07 7.30 4.18
CA SER A 196 13.15 8.67 3.69
C SER A 196 12.82 9.69 4.80
N PRO A 197 13.41 10.91 4.76
CA PRO A 197 13.03 12.00 5.66
C PRO A 197 11.54 12.34 5.63
N ALA A 198 10.85 12.06 4.51
CA ALA A 198 9.40 12.26 4.38
C ALA A 198 8.61 11.22 5.18
N ALA A 199 9.00 9.94 5.15
CA ALA A 199 8.39 8.89 5.98
C ALA A 199 8.59 9.17 7.47
N TYR A 200 9.82 9.49 7.87
CA TYR A 200 10.12 9.85 9.26
C TYR A 200 9.39 11.15 9.68
N GLY A 201 9.42 12.17 8.82
CA GLY A 201 8.76 13.44 9.04
C GLY A 201 7.26 13.28 9.25
N LEU A 202 6.58 12.47 8.43
CA LEU A 202 5.17 12.14 8.59
C LEU A 202 4.85 11.53 9.96
N ILE A 203 5.71 10.64 10.44
CA ILE A 203 5.47 9.93 11.71
C ILE A 203 5.72 10.85 12.90
N VAL A 204 6.79 11.64 12.86
CA VAL A 204 7.03 12.67 13.88
C VAL A 204 5.93 13.72 13.89
N ASP A 205 5.52 14.19 12.71
CA ASP A 205 4.43 15.16 12.59
C ASP A 205 3.10 14.58 13.10
N SER A 206 2.89 13.26 12.93
CA SER A 206 1.75 12.54 13.52
C SER A 206 1.79 12.56 15.04
N LEU A 207 2.95 12.38 15.66
CA LEU A 207 3.10 12.46 17.12
C LEU A 207 2.90 13.90 17.59
N ASP A 208 3.50 14.87 16.91
CA ASP A 208 3.47 16.29 17.30
C ASP A 208 2.11 16.96 17.11
N ALA A 209 1.33 16.54 16.12
CA ALA A 209 -0.01 17.10 15.90
C ALA A 209 -0.96 16.89 17.10
N HIS A 210 -0.65 15.94 17.98
CA HIS A 210 -1.39 15.63 19.20
C HIS A 210 -0.87 16.39 20.44
N LEU A 211 0.17 17.23 20.30
CA LEU A 211 0.75 18.06 21.38
C LEU A 211 -0.13 19.22 21.87
N ARG A 212 -1.19 19.65 21.16
CA ARG A 212 -2.00 20.83 21.56
C ARG A 212 -3.49 20.71 21.19
N PRO A 213 -4.46 21.00 22.09
CA PRO A 213 -4.50 20.68 23.53
C PRO A 213 -5.86 20.09 24.01
N SER A 214 -5.81 19.06 24.88
CA SER A 214 -6.62 18.91 26.12
C SER A 214 -6.37 17.56 26.82
N ASN A 215 -6.09 16.50 26.07
CA ASN A 215 -5.75 15.17 26.62
C ASN A 215 -4.37 14.74 26.14
N LYS A 216 -3.39 14.68 27.06
CA LYS A 216 -1.99 14.32 26.78
C LYS A 216 -1.78 12.83 26.41
N LYS A 217 -2.83 12.10 26.01
CA LYS A 217 -2.80 10.64 25.79
C LYS A 217 -2.97 10.34 24.31
N LEU A 218 -2.10 9.50 23.77
CA LEU A 218 -2.28 8.92 22.44
C LEU A 218 -3.56 8.08 22.41
N THR A 219 -4.29 8.14 21.29
CA THR A 219 -5.47 7.30 21.08
C THR A 219 -5.06 5.85 20.78
N HIS A 220 -5.96 4.90 21.02
CA HIS A 220 -5.74 3.50 20.65
C HIS A 220 -5.47 3.31 19.15
N GLY A 221 -6.06 4.17 18.30
CA GLY A 221 -5.77 4.19 16.86
C GLY A 221 -4.30 4.48 16.57
N HIS A 222 -3.74 5.52 17.20
CA HIS A 222 -2.31 5.84 17.08
C HIS A 222 -1.42 4.74 17.66
N LEU A 223 -1.76 4.21 18.83
CA LEU A 223 -0.99 3.14 19.47
C LEU A 223 -0.91 1.90 18.59
N GLY A 224 -2.04 1.47 18.02
CA GLY A 224 -2.09 0.32 17.11
C GLY A 224 -1.27 0.52 15.84
N ARG A 225 -1.45 1.67 15.16
CA ARG A 225 -0.68 1.99 13.94
C ARG A 225 0.81 2.12 14.23
N MET A 226 1.19 2.72 15.36
CA MET A 226 2.59 2.82 15.78
C MET A 226 3.19 1.48 16.15
N ALA A 227 2.45 0.59 16.78
CA ALA A 227 2.90 -0.76 17.08
C ALA A 227 3.16 -1.58 15.82
N ILE A 228 2.20 -1.61 14.89
CA ILE A 228 2.38 -2.26 13.59
C ILE A 228 3.58 -1.65 12.85
N PHE A 229 3.67 -0.33 12.81
CA PHE A 229 4.78 0.37 12.19
C PHE A 229 6.14 -0.04 12.81
N LEU A 230 6.27 0.00 14.15
CA LEU A 230 7.51 -0.33 14.84
C LEU A 230 7.88 -1.82 14.70
N LEU A 231 6.93 -2.70 14.42
CA LEU A 231 7.22 -4.09 14.08
C LEU A 231 7.80 -4.24 12.66
N HIS A 232 7.44 -3.35 11.72
CA HIS A 232 7.93 -3.36 10.34
C HIS A 232 9.36 -2.83 10.19
N VAL A 233 9.73 -1.77 10.92
CA VAL A 233 10.92 -0.96 10.60
C VAL A 233 12.15 -1.35 11.42
N VAL A 234 13.34 -1.22 10.81
CA VAL A 234 14.66 -1.25 11.49
C VAL A 234 14.65 -0.28 12.67
N PRO A 235 15.38 -0.55 13.77
CA PRO A 235 15.46 0.35 14.93
C PRO A 235 15.62 1.80 14.52
N TRP A 236 14.63 2.57 14.94
CA TRP A 236 14.69 4.01 14.96
C TRP A 236 15.60 4.40 16.11
N GLY A 237 16.49 5.37 15.89
CA GLY A 237 17.39 5.83 16.94
C GLY A 237 16.61 6.19 18.20
N ALA A 238 17.25 6.04 19.37
CA ALA A 238 16.72 6.29 20.71
C ALA A 238 15.87 7.58 20.85
N MET A 239 16.07 8.56 19.95
CA MET A 239 15.30 9.79 19.85
C MET A 239 13.80 9.57 19.63
N LEU A 240 13.36 8.66 18.75
CA LEU A 240 11.93 8.50 18.48
C LEU A 240 11.25 7.65 19.55
N THR A 241 11.91 6.62 20.07
CA THR A 241 11.45 5.90 21.28
C THR A 241 11.32 6.88 22.44
N SER A 242 12.35 7.69 22.72
CA SER A 242 12.30 8.72 23.77
C SER A 242 11.14 9.71 23.56
N ARG A 243 10.92 10.14 22.31
CA ARG A 243 9.82 11.04 21.96
C ARG A 243 8.46 10.37 22.15
N LEU A 244 8.28 9.12 21.70
CA LEU A 244 7.05 8.34 21.91
C LEU A 244 6.75 8.17 23.40
N MET A 245 7.77 7.86 24.20
CA MET A 245 7.63 7.67 25.65
C MET A 245 7.18 8.93 26.39
N GLN A 246 7.44 10.13 25.86
CA GLN A 246 6.94 11.38 26.46
C GLN A 246 5.41 11.52 26.38
N TYR A 247 4.75 10.77 25.50
CA TYR A 247 3.29 10.81 25.29
C TYR A 247 2.52 9.67 25.93
N LEU A 248 3.24 8.69 26.45
CA LEU A 248 2.65 7.53 27.08
C LEU A 248 2.64 7.73 28.59
N ASP A 249 1.56 7.28 29.21
CA ASP A 249 1.54 7.09 30.65
C ASP A 249 2.57 6.01 30.98
N SER A 250 3.54 6.29 31.85
CA SER A 250 4.65 5.37 32.13
C SER A 250 4.18 4.02 32.66
N GLU A 251 2.99 4.00 33.27
CA GLU A 251 2.36 2.79 33.80
C GLU A 251 1.46 2.08 32.79
N SER A 252 1.30 2.61 31.57
CA SER A 252 0.44 1.99 30.55
C SER A 252 1.07 0.73 29.97
N GLU A 253 0.23 -0.26 29.65
CA GLU A 253 0.70 -1.51 29.03
C GLU A 253 1.36 -1.27 27.67
N TRP A 254 0.92 -0.24 26.94
CA TRP A 254 1.52 0.19 25.69
C TRP A 254 2.93 0.78 25.88
N ALA A 255 3.18 1.58 26.93
CA ALA A 255 4.53 2.06 27.26
C ALA A 255 5.48 0.90 27.52
N ASN A 256 5.05 -0.07 28.33
CA ASN A 256 5.82 -1.27 28.64
C ASN A 256 6.15 -2.09 27.38
N PHE A 257 5.20 -2.20 26.44
CA PHE A 257 5.42 -2.85 25.16
C PHE A 257 6.49 -2.14 24.33
N PHE A 258 6.33 -0.84 24.09
CA PHE A 258 7.28 -0.08 23.26
C PHE A 258 8.69 -0.07 23.88
N GLN A 259 8.79 -0.01 25.21
CA GLN A 259 10.07 -0.07 25.91
C GLN A 259 10.72 -1.45 25.77
N SER A 260 9.94 -2.51 25.90
CA SER A 260 10.44 -3.88 25.72
C SER A 260 10.88 -4.16 24.29
N LEU A 261 10.16 -3.61 23.30
CA LEU A 261 10.54 -3.69 21.90
C LEU A 261 11.87 -2.97 21.65
N ASP A 262 12.01 -1.74 22.15
CA ASP A 262 13.23 -0.96 22.02
C ASP A 262 14.43 -1.69 22.64
N ILE A 263 14.28 -2.18 23.88
CA ILE A 263 15.30 -2.95 24.59
C ILE A 263 15.68 -4.21 23.80
N PHE A 264 14.69 -5.00 23.37
CA PHE A 264 14.92 -6.24 22.63
C PHE A 264 15.72 -6.00 21.34
N VAL A 265 15.34 -4.97 20.59
CA VAL A 265 15.99 -4.63 19.32
C VAL A 265 17.42 -4.12 19.53
N HIS A 266 17.67 -3.31 20.57
CA HIS A 266 19.02 -2.85 20.91
C HIS A 266 19.94 -4.01 21.33
N HIS A 267 19.48 -4.92 22.18
CA HIS A 267 20.29 -6.06 22.66
C HIS A 267 20.57 -7.08 21.55
N SER A 268 19.56 -7.43 20.74
CA SER A 268 19.70 -8.39 19.64
C SER A 268 20.73 -7.96 18.57
N ARG A 269 21.08 -6.66 18.52
CA ARG A 269 22.10 -6.13 17.60
C ARG A 269 23.53 -6.30 18.12
N TYR A 270 23.73 -6.29 19.44
CA TYR A 270 25.04 -6.50 20.06
C TYR A 270 25.45 -7.98 20.04
N ASP A 271 24.51 -8.89 20.31
CA ASP A 271 24.78 -10.33 20.32
C ASP A 271 25.03 -10.93 18.93
N PHE A 272 24.50 -10.29 17.87
CA PHE A 272 24.75 -10.75 16.49
C PHE A 272 26.22 -10.51 16.03
N PHE A 273 26.98 -9.66 16.73
CA PHE A 273 28.38 -9.36 16.43
C PHE A 273 29.38 -9.82 17.51
N GLY A 274 28.92 -10.40 18.61
CA GLY A 274 29.80 -10.91 19.68
C GLY A 274 29.12 -11.97 20.54
N HIS A 275 29.83 -13.06 20.81
CA HIS A 275 29.43 -14.07 21.79
C HIS A 275 29.49 -13.49 23.20
N ILE A 276 28.38 -12.91 23.67
CA ILE A 276 28.19 -12.61 25.09
C ILE A 276 26.80 -13.12 25.45
N GLU A 277 26.74 -14.02 26.43
CA GLU A 277 25.50 -14.35 27.13
C GLU A 277 24.98 -13.08 27.81
N SER A 278 24.06 -12.35 27.18
CA SER A 278 23.53 -11.11 27.75
C SER A 278 22.58 -11.44 28.91
N GLN A 279 23.07 -11.36 30.13
CA GLN A 279 22.22 -11.29 31.32
C GLN A 279 21.56 -9.90 31.36
N HIS A 280 20.24 -9.87 31.20
CA HIS A 280 19.42 -8.69 31.45
C HIS A 280 19.64 -8.18 32.89
N PRO A 281 19.58 -6.86 33.18
CA PRO A 281 19.67 -6.35 34.56
C PRO A 281 18.54 -6.84 35.47
N SER A 282 17.46 -7.41 34.91
CA SER A 282 16.35 -8.07 35.60
C SER A 282 16.43 -9.61 35.60
N GLY A 283 17.44 -10.21 34.97
CA GLY A 283 17.62 -11.66 34.85
C GLY A 283 16.64 -12.38 33.89
N LEU A 284 15.74 -11.66 33.20
CA LEU A 284 14.72 -12.21 32.31
C LEU A 284 15.06 -12.02 30.82
N ASP A 285 14.73 -13.01 29.99
CA ASP A 285 14.92 -12.98 28.54
C ASP A 285 14.17 -11.79 27.89
N GLY A 286 14.83 -11.04 27.01
CA GLY A 286 14.22 -9.94 26.25
C GLY A 286 13.04 -10.41 25.38
N ARG A 287 13.08 -11.67 24.89
CA ARG A 287 11.97 -12.29 24.15
C ARG A 287 10.74 -12.50 25.01
N TYR A 288 10.94 -12.91 26.27
CA TYR A 288 9.86 -13.09 27.24
C TYR A 288 9.19 -11.75 27.54
N SER A 289 9.99 -10.72 27.81
CA SER A 289 9.49 -9.37 28.14
C SER A 289 8.71 -8.76 26.99
N LEU A 290 9.22 -8.86 25.76
CA LEU A 290 8.52 -8.37 24.57
C LEU A 290 7.19 -9.11 24.34
N LEU A 291 7.20 -10.45 24.46
CA LEU A 291 6.00 -11.27 24.30
C LEU A 291 4.93 -10.96 25.36
N LEU A 292 5.34 -10.79 26.61
CA LEU A 292 4.46 -10.42 27.73
C LEU A 292 3.85 -9.04 27.54
N ASN A 293 4.67 -8.04 27.24
CA ASN A 293 4.16 -6.68 27.19
C ASN A 293 3.29 -6.43 25.96
N LEU A 294 3.54 -7.10 24.82
CA LEU A 294 2.61 -7.08 23.69
C LEU A 294 1.26 -7.72 24.05
N LYS A 295 1.27 -8.86 24.76
CA LYS A 295 0.05 -9.51 25.25
C LYS A 295 -0.74 -8.56 26.15
N LEU A 296 -0.10 -7.94 27.13
CA LEU A 296 -0.77 -7.03 28.08
C LEU A 296 -1.34 -5.79 27.40
N ALA A 297 -0.60 -5.20 26.45
CA ALA A 297 -1.06 -4.05 25.66
C ALA A 297 -2.32 -4.39 24.85
N LEU A 298 -2.33 -5.57 24.22
CA LEU A 298 -3.51 -6.07 23.53
C LEU A 298 -4.64 -6.37 24.49
N GLU A 299 -4.40 -7.05 25.61
CA GLU A 299 -5.44 -7.38 26.58
C GLU A 299 -6.14 -6.13 27.14
N SER A 300 -5.38 -5.07 27.41
CA SER A 300 -5.89 -3.75 27.81
C SER A 300 -6.81 -3.16 26.72
N THR A 301 -6.35 -3.19 25.47
CA THR A 301 -7.13 -2.75 24.29
C THR A 301 -8.41 -3.57 24.12
N PHE A 302 -8.33 -4.89 24.26
CA PHE A 302 -9.46 -5.81 24.15
C PHE A 302 -10.52 -5.59 25.23
N LYS A 303 -10.10 -5.39 26.49
CA LYS A 303 -11.01 -5.04 27.59
C LYS A 303 -11.76 -3.75 27.26
N PHE A 304 -11.07 -2.75 26.71
CA PHE A 304 -11.69 -1.50 26.27
C PHE A 304 -12.67 -1.71 25.11
N THR A 305 -12.33 -2.55 24.13
CA THR A 305 -13.23 -2.90 23.00
C THR A 305 -14.50 -3.58 23.49
N LEU A 306 -14.37 -4.62 24.34
CA LEU A 306 -15.50 -5.44 24.78
C LEU A 306 -16.47 -4.70 25.70
N ASN A 307 -16.00 -3.64 26.37
CA ASN A 307 -16.80 -2.73 27.18
C ASN A 307 -17.48 -1.62 26.37
N ALA A 308 -17.47 -1.67 25.04
CA ALA A 308 -18.12 -0.70 24.15
C ALA A 308 -17.56 0.74 24.22
N ASN A 309 -16.48 0.97 24.96
CA ASN A 309 -15.89 2.30 25.17
C ASN A 309 -15.25 2.90 23.91
N TRP A 310 -14.88 2.04 22.95
CA TRP A 310 -14.32 2.45 21.65
C TRP A 310 -15.24 3.34 20.81
N ARG A 311 -16.56 3.30 21.07
CA ARG A 311 -17.52 4.15 20.36
C ARG A 311 -17.30 5.63 20.66
N ALA A 312 -16.86 5.96 21.87
CA ALA A 312 -16.62 7.34 22.31
C ALA A 312 -15.27 7.91 21.82
N GLU A 313 -14.31 7.05 21.50
CA GLU A 313 -12.99 7.49 21.03
C GLU A 313 -13.02 7.79 19.52
N PRO A 314 -12.65 9.02 19.07
CA PRO A 314 -12.72 9.39 17.66
C PRO A 314 -11.80 8.54 16.76
N ASP A 315 -10.60 8.21 17.26
CA ASP A 315 -9.60 7.41 16.55
C ASP A 315 -9.25 6.17 17.36
N TYR A 316 -10.06 5.13 17.20
CA TYR A 316 -9.81 3.83 17.82
C TYR A 316 -9.00 2.91 16.90
N ILE A 317 -8.38 1.86 17.45
CA ILE A 317 -7.68 0.86 16.65
C ILE A 317 -8.66 0.23 15.65
N SER A 318 -8.25 0.05 14.39
CA SER A 318 -9.11 -0.59 13.40
C SER A 318 -9.18 -2.11 13.64
N PRO A 319 -10.28 -2.78 13.26
CA PRO A 319 -10.39 -4.23 13.38
C PRO A 319 -9.25 -4.97 12.67
N MET A 320 -8.85 -4.48 11.49
CA MET A 320 -7.72 -5.04 10.74
C MET A 320 -6.41 -4.89 11.51
N CYS A 321 -6.10 -3.69 11.99
CA CYS A 321 -4.89 -3.44 12.80
C CYS A 321 -4.86 -4.32 14.07
N CYS A 322 -6.01 -4.50 14.72
CA CYS A 322 -6.13 -5.38 15.88
C CYS A 322 -5.80 -6.83 15.52
N VAL A 323 -6.37 -7.36 14.43
CA VAL A 323 -6.07 -8.71 13.95
C VAL A 323 -4.60 -8.85 13.53
N ASP A 324 -4.02 -7.83 12.89
CA ASP A 324 -2.60 -7.82 12.53
C ASP A 324 -1.69 -7.93 13.76
N LEU A 325 -2.03 -7.28 14.86
CA LEU A 325 -1.28 -7.40 16.12
C LEU A 325 -1.50 -8.75 16.80
N ILE A 326 -2.71 -9.33 16.74
CA ILE A 326 -2.98 -10.70 17.23
C ILE A 326 -2.12 -11.70 16.46
N GLU A 327 -2.05 -11.58 15.14
CA GLU A 327 -1.22 -12.44 14.30
C GLU A 327 0.27 -12.26 14.61
N CYS A 328 0.74 -11.03 14.89
CA CYS A 328 2.11 -10.81 15.36
C CYS A 328 2.38 -11.56 16.66
N LEU A 329 1.44 -11.44 17.61
CA LEU A 329 1.55 -12.06 18.91
C LEU A 329 1.56 -13.60 18.80
N GLY A 330 0.69 -14.16 17.95
CA GLY A 330 0.66 -15.60 17.65
C GLY A 330 1.92 -16.07 16.92
N TYR A 331 2.46 -15.25 16.01
CA TYR A 331 3.73 -15.53 15.36
C TYR A 331 4.88 -15.59 16.38
N PHE A 332 4.96 -14.65 17.32
CA PHE A 332 5.98 -14.67 18.39
C PHE A 332 5.84 -15.90 19.30
N ALA A 333 4.64 -16.21 19.76
CA ALA A 333 4.40 -17.38 20.59
C ALA A 333 4.76 -18.70 19.88
N SER A 334 4.33 -18.84 18.63
CA SER A 334 4.57 -20.07 17.85
C SER A 334 6.04 -20.22 17.40
N SER A 335 6.77 -19.11 17.19
CA SER A 335 8.21 -19.10 16.87
C SER A 335 9.06 -19.81 17.91
N CYS A 336 8.63 -19.82 19.18
CA CYS A 336 9.35 -20.47 20.28
C CYS A 336 9.43 -22.00 20.12
N PHE A 337 8.56 -22.61 19.30
CA PHE A 337 8.50 -24.06 19.10
C PHE A 337 9.28 -24.55 17.87
N VAL A 338 9.85 -23.65 17.05
CA VAL A 338 10.44 -24.01 15.75
C VAL A 338 11.60 -25.03 15.88
N LEU A 339 12.41 -24.96 16.93
CA LEU A 339 13.56 -25.87 17.12
C LEU A 339 13.18 -27.24 17.65
N HIS A 340 12.17 -27.32 18.52
CA HIS A 340 11.83 -28.55 19.26
C HIS A 340 10.49 -29.16 18.84
N GLY A 341 9.79 -28.52 17.91
CA GLY A 341 8.48 -28.91 17.40
C GLY A 341 8.24 -28.40 15.98
N CYS A 342 6.98 -28.06 15.71
CA CYS A 342 6.54 -27.40 14.48
C CYS A 342 5.76 -26.15 14.84
N MET A 343 6.07 -25.07 14.14
CA MET A 343 5.25 -23.88 14.02
C MET A 343 4.34 -24.03 12.79
N PHE A 344 3.04 -23.94 13.02
CA PHE A 344 2.00 -23.87 12.01
C PHE A 344 1.59 -22.41 11.82
N SER A 345 1.51 -21.98 10.56
CA SER A 345 1.04 -20.65 10.16
C SER A 345 0.33 -20.75 8.82
N THR A 346 -0.23 -19.64 8.34
CA THR A 346 -0.52 -19.49 6.92
C THR A 346 0.71 -18.93 6.21
N GLU A 347 0.81 -19.19 4.91
CA GLU A 347 1.81 -18.59 4.04
C GLU A 347 1.83 -17.06 4.18
N SER A 348 0.66 -16.41 4.09
CA SER A 348 0.56 -14.94 4.18
C SER A 348 1.04 -14.38 5.52
N ILE A 349 0.68 -15.00 6.64
CA ILE A 349 1.12 -14.58 7.97
C ILE A 349 2.63 -14.75 8.08
N PHE A 350 3.16 -15.93 7.72
CA PHE A 350 4.59 -16.19 7.82
C PHE A 350 5.42 -15.22 6.98
N LEU A 351 5.03 -15.01 5.72
CA LEU A 351 5.69 -14.07 4.81
C LEU A 351 5.67 -12.66 5.38
N LYS A 352 4.49 -12.17 5.78
CA LYS A 352 4.34 -10.84 6.36
C LYS A 352 5.25 -10.64 7.58
N MET A 353 5.36 -11.63 8.47
CA MET A 353 6.16 -11.52 9.69
C MET A 353 7.67 -11.64 9.42
N VAL A 354 8.08 -12.48 8.47
CA VAL A 354 9.50 -12.57 8.07
C VAL A 354 9.96 -11.29 7.37
N MET A 355 9.09 -10.64 6.61
CA MET A 355 9.44 -9.40 5.91
C MET A 355 9.46 -8.19 6.84
N ARG A 356 8.81 -8.28 8.01
CA ARG A 356 8.89 -7.30 9.09
C ARG A 356 10.23 -7.43 9.82
N LYS A 357 11.03 -6.35 9.88
CA LYS A 357 12.40 -6.44 10.40
C LYS A 357 12.47 -6.93 11.85
N ASN A 358 11.69 -6.33 12.75
CA ASN A 358 11.75 -6.68 14.17
C ASN A 358 11.07 -8.02 14.46
N CYS A 359 10.07 -8.41 13.67
CA CYS A 359 9.50 -9.75 13.74
C CYS A 359 10.48 -10.84 13.25
N SER A 360 11.23 -10.57 12.17
CA SER A 360 12.31 -11.44 11.71
C SER A 360 13.43 -11.56 12.75
N LEU A 361 13.78 -10.47 13.44
CA LEU A 361 14.78 -10.50 14.52
C LEU A 361 14.32 -11.39 15.68
N TYR A 362 13.04 -11.29 16.07
CA TYR A 362 12.46 -12.18 17.07
C TYR A 362 12.49 -13.65 16.64
N PHE A 363 12.11 -13.93 15.40
CA PHE A 363 12.18 -15.30 14.87
C PHE A 363 13.60 -15.85 14.86
N GLN A 364 14.57 -15.03 14.45
CA GLN A 364 16.00 -15.40 14.46
C GLN A 364 16.52 -15.65 15.86
N SER A 365 16.14 -14.84 16.86
CA SER A 365 16.55 -15.07 18.25
C SER A 365 15.98 -16.39 18.79
N CYS A 366 14.75 -16.76 18.41
CA CYS A 366 14.19 -18.10 18.70
C CYS A 366 14.98 -19.24 18.07
N LEU A 367 15.50 -19.09 16.85
CA LEU A 367 16.30 -20.11 16.17
C LEU A 367 17.70 -20.32 16.76
N MET A 368 18.25 -19.30 17.42
CA MET A 368 19.61 -19.32 17.97
C MET A 368 19.67 -19.68 19.46
N SER A 369 18.51 -19.88 20.10
CA SER A 369 18.41 -20.04 21.56
C SER A 369 18.23 -21.48 22.01
N THR A 370 18.62 -21.76 23.25
CA THR A 370 18.27 -23.01 23.94
C THR A 370 16.81 -22.98 24.41
N PRO A 371 16.16 -24.15 24.60
CA PRO A 371 14.79 -24.21 25.07
C PRO A 371 14.64 -23.61 26.46
N ASP A 372 13.84 -22.54 26.55
CA ASP A 372 13.49 -21.85 27.80
C ASP A 372 12.06 -22.21 28.22
N ARG A 373 11.94 -22.84 29.39
CA ARG A 373 10.65 -23.25 29.95
C ARG A 373 9.76 -22.07 30.33
N GLU A 374 10.32 -20.94 30.74
CA GLU A 374 9.52 -19.77 31.10
C GLU A 374 8.95 -19.10 29.85
N LEU A 375 9.74 -19.01 28.78
CA LEU A 375 9.27 -18.55 27.47
C LEU A 375 8.20 -19.49 26.88
N GLU A 376 8.34 -20.81 27.05
CA GLU A 376 7.34 -21.79 26.64
C GLU A 376 6.01 -21.61 27.41
N LYS A 377 6.06 -21.51 28.74
CA LYS A 377 4.87 -21.21 29.57
C LYS A 377 4.21 -19.91 29.16
N MET A 378 4.99 -18.88 28.84
CA MET A 378 4.48 -17.60 28.40
C MET A 378 3.82 -17.69 27.04
N SER A 379 4.40 -18.44 26.11
CA SER A 379 3.80 -18.73 24.80
C SER A 379 2.45 -19.44 24.95
N ILE A 380 2.33 -20.38 25.89
CA ILE A 380 1.05 -21.04 26.25
C ILE A 380 0.02 -20.03 26.78
N SER A 381 0.45 -19.09 27.61
CA SER A 381 -0.40 -18.02 28.16
C SER A 381 -0.90 -17.07 27.07
N VAL A 382 -0.05 -16.76 26.09
CA VAL A 382 -0.37 -15.91 24.94
C VAL A 382 -1.40 -16.59 24.03
N GLU A 383 -1.15 -17.83 23.66
CA GLU A 383 -2.01 -18.58 22.75
C GLU A 383 -3.40 -18.81 23.37
N ARG A 384 -3.49 -19.05 24.69
CA ARG A 384 -4.78 -19.03 25.41
C ARG A 384 -5.48 -17.68 25.28
N PHE A 385 -4.75 -16.58 25.44
CA PHE A 385 -5.31 -15.24 25.29
C PHE A 385 -5.82 -14.99 23.86
N ILE A 386 -5.10 -15.43 22.83
CA ILE A 386 -5.52 -15.34 21.43
C ILE A 386 -6.81 -16.12 21.21
N PHE A 387 -6.87 -17.37 21.71
CA PHE A 387 -8.04 -18.23 21.59
C PHE A 387 -9.28 -17.59 22.23
N GLU A 388 -9.18 -17.12 23.48
CA GLU A 388 -10.32 -16.51 24.17
C GLU A 388 -10.73 -15.15 23.57
N SER A 389 -9.75 -14.36 23.13
CA SER A 389 -10.02 -13.06 22.49
C SER A 389 -10.72 -13.24 21.15
N ALA A 390 -10.26 -14.19 20.32
CA ALA A 390 -10.89 -14.51 19.05
C ALA A 390 -12.32 -15.03 19.26
N ARG A 391 -12.54 -15.95 20.23
CA ARG A 391 -13.90 -16.41 20.58
C ARG A 391 -14.78 -15.26 21.02
N SER A 392 -14.32 -14.43 21.95
CA SER A 392 -15.11 -13.30 22.48
C SER A 392 -15.52 -12.32 21.39
N LEU A 393 -14.61 -11.99 20.46
CA LEU A 393 -14.90 -11.15 19.30
C LEU A 393 -15.92 -11.81 18.37
N LEU A 394 -15.73 -13.09 18.03
CA LEU A 394 -16.61 -13.82 17.11
C LEU A 394 -18.02 -14.00 17.68
N THR A 395 -18.18 -14.15 19.01
CA THR A 395 -19.49 -14.12 19.68
C THR A 395 -20.22 -12.78 19.44
N LYS A 396 -19.48 -11.68 19.41
CA LYS A 396 -20.00 -10.32 19.19
C LYS A 396 -19.80 -9.85 17.75
N LYS A 397 -20.01 -10.70 16.75
CA LYS A 397 -19.79 -10.36 15.32
C LYS A 397 -20.51 -9.09 14.82
N HIS A 398 -21.67 -8.74 15.37
CA HIS A 398 -22.37 -7.48 15.07
C HIS A 398 -21.58 -6.23 15.54
N MET A 399 -20.83 -6.33 16.63
CA MET A 399 -19.94 -5.27 17.10
C MET A 399 -18.78 -5.08 16.12
N ILE A 400 -18.26 -6.16 15.53
CA ILE A 400 -17.21 -6.07 14.50
C ILE A 400 -17.75 -5.36 13.26
N GLN A 401 -18.99 -5.64 12.84
CA GLN A 401 -19.62 -4.95 11.71
C GLN A 401 -19.67 -3.43 11.94
N GLU A 402 -20.14 -2.99 13.11
CA GLU A 402 -20.18 -1.56 13.47
C GLU A 402 -18.76 -0.97 13.58
N TRP A 403 -17.82 -1.72 14.14
CA TRP A 403 -16.44 -1.30 14.31
C TRP A 403 -15.74 -1.11 12.96
N VAL A 404 -15.97 -2.00 12.00
CA VAL A 404 -15.50 -1.87 10.61
C VAL A 404 -16.11 -0.64 9.98
N GLN A 405 -17.44 -0.44 10.05
CA GLN A 405 -18.12 0.73 9.48
C GLN A 405 -17.60 2.07 10.01
N LYS A 406 -17.20 2.14 11.30
CA LYS A 406 -16.64 3.36 11.89
C LYS A 406 -15.22 3.65 11.39
N THR A 407 -14.43 2.60 11.14
CA THR A 407 -12.98 2.73 10.91
C THR A 407 -12.56 2.55 9.45
N SER A 408 -13.43 2.01 8.60
CA SER A 408 -13.15 1.69 7.19
C SER A 408 -14.45 1.48 6.40
N SER A 409 -14.38 1.50 5.06
CA SER A 409 -15.53 1.21 4.19
C SER A 409 -15.54 -0.25 3.68
N THR A 410 -14.77 -1.15 4.31
CA THR A 410 -14.59 -2.52 3.86
C THR A 410 -15.64 -3.48 4.44
N SER A 411 -15.71 -4.69 3.88
CA SER A 411 -16.50 -5.78 4.48
C SER A 411 -15.86 -6.24 5.78
N HIS A 412 -16.68 -6.72 6.72
CA HIS A 412 -16.23 -7.33 7.98
C HIS A 412 -15.80 -8.79 7.81
N ILE A 413 -16.12 -9.42 6.66
CA ILE A 413 -15.82 -10.83 6.38
C ILE A 413 -14.32 -11.14 6.46
N PRO A 414 -13.38 -10.34 5.91
CA PRO A 414 -11.94 -10.59 6.05
C PRO A 414 -11.48 -10.61 7.51
N VAL A 415 -12.05 -9.76 8.37
CA VAL A 415 -11.74 -9.72 9.80
C VAL A 415 -12.20 -11.02 10.47
N LEU A 416 -13.45 -11.46 10.19
CA LEU A 416 -13.98 -12.72 10.72
C LEU A 416 -13.15 -13.92 10.26
N LEU A 417 -12.78 -13.98 8.98
CA LEU A 417 -12.00 -15.07 8.42
C LEU A 417 -10.62 -15.16 9.07
N ARG A 418 -9.92 -14.04 9.22
CA ARG A 418 -8.60 -14.00 9.88
C ARG A 418 -8.67 -14.36 11.37
N LEU A 419 -9.72 -13.95 12.08
CA LEU A 419 -9.96 -14.38 13.47
C LEU A 419 -10.21 -15.89 13.58
N VAL A 420 -10.95 -16.47 12.63
CA VAL A 420 -11.19 -17.92 12.57
C VAL A 420 -9.91 -18.69 12.27
N VAL A 421 -9.08 -18.18 11.34
CA VAL A 421 -7.75 -18.74 11.07
C VAL A 421 -6.87 -18.68 12.32
N ALA A 422 -6.79 -17.53 13.00
CA ALA A 422 -6.04 -17.37 14.24
C ALA A 422 -6.54 -18.35 15.33
N LEU A 423 -7.87 -18.49 15.49
CA LEU A 423 -8.50 -19.42 16.42
C LEU A 423 -8.06 -20.87 16.17
N TYR A 424 -7.96 -21.29 14.92
CA TYR A 424 -7.53 -22.64 14.54
C TYR A 424 -6.02 -22.86 14.61
N LEU A 425 -5.20 -21.83 14.41
CA LEU A 425 -3.75 -21.94 14.55
C LEU A 425 -3.33 -22.21 16.00
N VAL A 426 -4.06 -21.70 17.00
CA VAL A 426 -3.78 -21.94 18.43
C VAL A 426 -3.68 -23.45 18.78
N PRO A 427 -4.74 -24.28 18.59
CA PRO A 427 -4.69 -25.71 18.91
C PRO A 427 -3.82 -26.53 17.93
N LEU A 428 -3.35 -25.93 16.84
CA LEU A 428 -2.38 -26.58 15.95
C LEU A 428 -0.94 -26.44 16.47
N ASN A 429 -0.61 -25.26 17.01
CA ASN A 429 0.67 -24.94 17.63
C ASN A 429 0.79 -25.46 19.06
N LEU A 430 -0.32 -25.51 19.80
CA LEU A 430 -0.37 -25.92 21.19
C LEU A 430 -1.40 -27.01 21.46
N LYS A 431 -1.30 -27.64 22.63
CA LYS A 431 -2.36 -28.50 23.20
C LYS A 431 -3.41 -27.69 23.99
N VAL A 432 -3.57 -26.39 23.68
CA VAL A 432 -4.53 -25.50 24.37
C VAL A 432 -5.76 -25.35 23.51
N GLY A 433 -6.92 -25.72 24.07
CA GLY A 433 -8.14 -25.92 23.29
C GLY A 433 -8.01 -27.11 22.35
N ASP A 434 -9.13 -27.61 21.85
CA ASP A 434 -9.10 -28.55 20.73
C ASP A 434 -9.89 -27.98 19.55
N CYS A 435 -9.51 -28.43 18.34
CA CYS A 435 -10.13 -27.95 17.11
C CYS A 435 -11.63 -28.28 17.07
N TYR A 436 -12.08 -29.30 17.80
CA TYR A 436 -13.49 -29.69 17.85
C TYR A 436 -14.31 -28.68 18.65
N GLU A 437 -13.81 -28.25 19.81
CA GLU A 437 -14.37 -27.20 20.63
C GLU A 437 -14.45 -25.89 19.85
N ALA A 438 -13.36 -25.50 19.18
CA ALA A 438 -13.33 -24.32 18.33
C ALA A 438 -14.40 -24.40 17.23
N THR A 439 -14.48 -25.53 16.53
CA THR A 439 -15.43 -25.70 15.43
C THR A 439 -16.89 -25.71 15.91
N ARG A 440 -17.18 -26.41 17.00
CA ARG A 440 -18.52 -26.42 17.62
C ARG A 440 -18.93 -25.03 18.09
N PHE A 441 -17.98 -24.27 18.63
CA PHE A 441 -18.22 -22.88 19.03
C PHE A 441 -18.60 -22.01 17.82
N LEU A 442 -17.88 -22.14 16.69
CA LEU A 442 -18.15 -21.40 15.46
C LEU A 442 -19.51 -21.76 14.85
N GLU A 443 -19.88 -23.04 14.88
CA GLU A 443 -21.19 -23.54 14.45
C GLU A 443 -22.32 -22.97 15.32
N MET A 444 -22.17 -23.05 16.65
CA MET A 444 -23.17 -22.55 17.60
C MET A 444 -23.45 -21.05 17.43
N HIS A 445 -22.43 -20.25 17.10
CA HIS A 445 -22.55 -18.81 16.86
C HIS A 445 -22.81 -18.44 15.40
N LYS A 446 -23.07 -19.43 14.53
CA LYS A 446 -23.36 -19.22 13.11
C LYS A 446 -22.29 -18.38 12.41
N VAL A 447 -21.02 -18.57 12.75
CA VAL A 447 -19.91 -17.82 12.14
C VAL A 447 -19.69 -18.30 10.71
N PHE A 448 -19.85 -19.61 10.46
CA PHE A 448 -19.70 -20.21 9.13
C PHE A 448 -20.70 -19.70 8.09
N GLU A 449 -21.83 -19.12 8.51
CA GLU A 449 -22.81 -18.51 7.61
C GLU A 449 -22.29 -17.19 7.00
N ASP A 450 -21.33 -16.52 7.66
CA ASP A 450 -20.76 -15.24 7.18
C ASP A 450 -19.44 -15.43 6.39
N LEU A 451 -18.83 -16.61 6.49
CA LEU A 451 -17.55 -16.93 5.84
C LEU A 451 -17.75 -17.44 4.40
N PRO A 452 -16.67 -17.50 3.58
CA PRO A 452 -16.75 -18.10 2.25
C PRO A 452 -17.35 -19.51 2.30
N LEU A 453 -18.37 -19.75 1.46
CA LEU A 453 -19.18 -20.97 1.50
C LEU A 453 -18.33 -22.24 1.40
N GLU A 454 -17.39 -22.25 0.45
CA GLU A 454 -16.53 -23.41 0.20
C GLU A 454 -15.61 -23.73 1.40
N PHE A 455 -15.08 -22.69 2.06
CA PHE A 455 -14.30 -22.82 3.30
C PHE A 455 -15.15 -23.44 4.42
N SER A 456 -16.34 -22.88 4.65
CA SER A 456 -17.28 -23.35 5.67
C SER A 456 -17.69 -24.80 5.45
N GLN A 457 -18.01 -25.18 4.21
CA GLN A 457 -18.42 -26.54 3.86
C GLN A 457 -17.29 -27.57 4.07
N LYS A 458 -16.04 -27.21 3.74
CA LYS A 458 -14.88 -28.08 3.99
C LYS A 458 -14.73 -28.42 5.47
N ILE A 459 -14.90 -27.44 6.36
CA ILE A 459 -14.78 -27.63 7.81
C ILE A 459 -15.99 -28.36 8.38
N LEU A 460 -17.21 -27.93 8.05
CA LEU A 460 -18.44 -28.53 8.58
C LEU A 460 -18.65 -29.97 8.10
N GLY A 461 -18.30 -30.28 6.85
CA GLY A 461 -18.46 -31.61 6.27
C GLY A 461 -17.71 -32.71 7.03
N ALA A 462 -16.64 -32.37 7.75
CA ALA A 462 -15.85 -33.34 8.51
C ALA A 462 -16.20 -33.43 10.00
N LEU A 463 -17.03 -32.53 10.53
CA LEU A 463 -17.61 -32.69 11.88
C LEU A 463 -18.43 -33.97 12.00
N GLN A 464 -18.97 -34.46 10.89
CA GLN A 464 -19.76 -35.68 10.83
C GLN A 464 -18.94 -36.97 11.06
N ILE A 465 -17.60 -36.88 11.07
CA ILE A 465 -16.70 -38.04 11.27
C ILE A 465 -16.43 -38.24 12.76
N ARG A 466 -16.92 -39.36 13.33
CA ARG A 466 -16.87 -39.70 14.77
C ARG A 466 -15.47 -39.84 15.42
N SER A 467 -14.36 -39.61 14.71
CA SER A 467 -12.99 -39.70 15.28
C SER A 467 -12.12 -38.49 14.89
N TRP A 468 -12.02 -37.50 15.78
CA TRP A 468 -11.18 -36.32 15.58
C TRP A 468 -9.77 -36.57 16.13
N LYS A 469 -8.86 -37.05 15.28
CA LYS A 469 -7.42 -37.03 15.58
C LYS A 469 -6.82 -35.74 15.03
N LEU A 470 -5.95 -35.06 15.79
CA LEU A 470 -5.28 -33.82 15.39
C LEU A 470 -4.67 -33.87 13.98
N GLY A 471 -4.07 -35.00 13.59
CA GLY A 471 -3.52 -35.19 12.25
C GLY A 471 -4.56 -35.20 11.11
N LYS A 472 -5.81 -35.62 11.37
CA LYS A 472 -6.91 -35.53 10.39
C LYS A 472 -7.36 -34.08 10.24
N PHE A 473 -7.46 -33.35 11.35
CA PHE A 473 -7.82 -31.94 11.33
C PHE A 473 -6.78 -31.09 10.60
N ARG A 474 -5.48 -31.35 10.80
CA ARG A 474 -4.39 -30.66 10.07
C ARG A 474 -4.57 -30.73 8.55
N ARG A 475 -4.88 -31.92 8.01
CA ARG A 475 -5.14 -32.11 6.56
C ARG A 475 -6.34 -31.29 6.13
N LEU A 476 -7.43 -31.42 6.86
CA LEU A 476 -8.65 -30.72 6.55
C LEU A 476 -8.47 -29.20 6.54
N PHE A 477 -7.78 -28.67 7.56
CA PHE A 477 -7.56 -27.24 7.66
C PHE A 477 -6.64 -26.75 6.55
N ALA A 478 -5.62 -27.53 6.16
CA ALA A 478 -4.81 -27.25 4.99
C ALA A 478 -5.65 -27.17 3.70
N ASP A 479 -6.55 -28.15 3.47
CA ASP A 479 -7.45 -28.16 2.31
C ASP A 479 -8.47 -27.01 2.36
N ALA A 480 -8.90 -26.59 3.55
CA ALA A 480 -9.80 -25.45 3.72
C ALA A 480 -9.08 -24.12 3.41
N LEU A 481 -7.81 -23.97 3.82
CA LEU A 481 -7.01 -22.79 3.48
C LEU A 481 -6.83 -22.67 1.96
N GLU A 482 -6.57 -23.77 1.26
CA GLU A 482 -6.38 -23.76 -0.21
C GLU A 482 -7.58 -23.18 -0.96
N VAL A 483 -8.79 -23.51 -0.50
CA VAL A 483 -10.05 -23.04 -1.08
C VAL A 483 -10.20 -21.52 -1.00
N ILE A 484 -9.59 -20.87 0.00
CA ILE A 484 -9.59 -19.40 0.13
C ILE A 484 -8.34 -18.76 -0.47
N GLY A 485 -7.54 -19.52 -1.22
CA GLY A 485 -6.29 -19.04 -1.82
C GLY A 485 -5.12 -18.92 -0.85
N GLU A 486 -5.21 -19.53 0.34
CA GLU A 486 -4.14 -19.57 1.33
C GLU A 486 -3.47 -20.94 1.36
N ARG A 487 -2.19 -21.01 1.74
CA ARG A 487 -1.51 -22.29 1.98
C ARG A 487 -1.10 -22.43 3.43
N MET A 488 -1.22 -23.64 3.96
CA MET A 488 -0.66 -23.95 5.26
C MET A 488 0.87 -23.93 5.17
N LEU A 489 1.53 -23.34 6.17
CA LEU A 489 2.97 -23.34 6.32
C LEU A 489 3.38 -24.05 7.61
N VAL A 490 4.39 -24.92 7.51
CA VAL A 490 4.95 -25.68 8.62
C VAL A 490 6.45 -25.43 8.69
N ALA A 491 6.87 -24.63 9.68
CA ALA A 491 8.28 -24.40 9.98
C ALA A 491 8.72 -25.25 11.17
N GLY A 492 9.84 -25.98 11.10
CA GLY A 492 10.31 -26.70 12.28
C GLY A 492 11.46 -27.69 12.04
N SER A 493 11.77 -28.47 13.07
CA SER A 493 12.80 -29.50 12.96
C SER A 493 12.39 -30.62 11.99
N PRO A 494 13.33 -31.23 11.24
CA PRO A 494 13.01 -32.33 10.32
C PRO A 494 12.28 -33.51 10.99
N ARG A 495 12.60 -33.77 12.28
CA ARG A 495 11.98 -34.83 13.08
C ARG A 495 10.51 -34.53 13.40
N ALA A 496 10.19 -33.29 13.76
CA ALA A 496 8.82 -32.88 14.04
C ALA A 496 7.99 -32.82 12.75
N GLN A 497 8.59 -32.36 11.64
CA GLN A 497 7.95 -32.29 10.32
C GLN A 497 7.58 -33.67 9.75
N ALA A 498 8.25 -34.74 10.16
CA ALA A 498 7.86 -36.10 9.76
C ALA A 498 6.40 -36.42 10.11
N THR A 499 5.85 -35.82 11.18
CA THR A 499 4.44 -35.96 11.57
C THR A 499 3.45 -35.19 10.67
N CYS A 500 3.98 -34.37 9.78
CA CYS A 500 3.24 -33.50 8.85
C CYS A 500 3.33 -33.96 7.39
N ARG A 501 3.91 -35.13 7.12
CA ARG A 501 3.97 -35.69 5.77
C ARG A 501 2.57 -35.94 5.19
N GLY A 502 2.33 -35.45 3.98
CA GLY A 502 1.06 -35.58 3.27
C GLY A 502 0.01 -34.52 3.61
N LEU A 503 0.40 -33.42 4.25
CA LEU A 503 -0.42 -32.20 4.33
C LEU A 503 -0.27 -31.40 3.03
N ASN A 504 -1.33 -30.72 2.59
CA ASN A 504 -1.23 -29.67 1.57
C ASN A 504 -0.60 -28.41 2.19
N ALA A 505 0.71 -28.47 2.45
CA ALA A 505 1.42 -27.45 3.19
C ALA A 505 2.84 -27.22 2.65
N ILE A 506 3.30 -25.98 2.79
CA ILE A 506 4.68 -25.58 2.54
C ILE A 506 5.49 -25.92 3.78
N VAL A 507 6.52 -26.75 3.62
CA VAL A 507 7.35 -27.23 4.74
C VAL A 507 8.72 -26.57 4.64
N ILE A 508 9.12 -25.83 5.69
CA ILE A 508 10.41 -25.11 5.75
C ILE A 508 11.20 -25.63 6.94
N SER A 509 12.40 -26.18 6.73
CA SER A 509 13.20 -26.68 7.85
C SER A 509 13.74 -25.53 8.71
N SER A 510 13.94 -25.76 9.99
CA SER A 510 14.58 -24.79 10.89
C SER A 510 15.96 -24.36 10.40
N TRP A 511 16.68 -25.25 9.69
CA TRP A 511 17.97 -24.94 9.06
C TRP A 511 17.85 -23.95 7.91
N ASP A 512 16.83 -24.11 7.05
CA ASP A 512 16.57 -23.17 5.95
C ASP A 512 16.21 -21.77 6.47
N CYS A 513 15.63 -21.70 7.67
CA CYS A 513 15.33 -20.45 8.36
C CYS A 513 16.56 -19.75 8.97
N MET A 514 17.66 -20.46 9.29
CA MET A 514 18.82 -19.89 9.99
C MET A 514 19.83 -19.16 9.07
N VAL A 515 19.97 -19.55 7.79
CA VAL A 515 21.15 -19.22 6.97
C VAL A 515 21.10 -17.81 6.31
N ASN A 516 20.49 -16.81 6.95
CA ASN A 516 20.23 -15.48 6.33
C ASN A 516 19.54 -15.59 4.96
N HIS A 517 18.87 -16.73 4.74
CA HIS A 517 18.24 -17.12 3.51
C HIS A 517 16.74 -16.98 3.61
N VAL A 518 16.14 -16.60 4.75
CA VAL A 518 14.67 -16.52 4.83
C VAL A 518 14.11 -15.65 3.70
N ALA A 519 14.71 -14.49 3.41
CA ALA A 519 14.32 -13.67 2.25
C ALA A 519 14.64 -14.32 0.88
N ARG A 520 15.74 -15.09 0.74
CA ARG A 520 16.11 -15.75 -0.53
C ARG A 520 15.32 -17.04 -0.79
N THR A 521 15.16 -17.87 0.22
CA THR A 521 14.29 -19.05 0.31
C THR A 521 12.83 -18.66 0.13
N VAL A 522 12.39 -17.53 0.71
CA VAL A 522 11.08 -16.95 0.41
C VAL A 522 11.02 -16.54 -1.06
N ASN A 523 11.99 -15.76 -1.55
CA ASN A 523 12.03 -15.40 -2.97
C ASN A 523 12.11 -16.60 -3.93
N SER A 524 12.71 -17.73 -3.54
CA SER A 524 12.84 -18.92 -4.38
C SER A 524 11.65 -19.87 -4.28
N LEU A 525 10.98 -19.95 -3.12
CA LEU A 525 9.80 -20.80 -2.91
C LEU A 525 8.51 -20.13 -3.41
N PHE A 526 8.47 -18.80 -3.47
CA PHE A 526 7.25 -18.03 -3.74
C PHE A 526 7.27 -17.26 -5.07
N ARG A 527 8.37 -17.30 -5.85
CA ARG A 527 8.43 -16.84 -7.25
C ARG A 527 8.13 -17.97 -8.24
N ASP A 528 7.01 -18.65 -8.06
CA ASP A 528 6.40 -19.41 -9.16
C ASP A 528 5.32 -18.50 -9.79
N GLU A 529 5.31 -18.38 -11.12
CA GLU A 529 4.55 -17.41 -11.93
C GLU A 529 3.01 -17.50 -11.76
N SER A 530 2.50 -18.33 -10.85
CA SER A 530 1.07 -18.50 -10.58
C SER A 530 0.51 -17.58 -9.49
N ILE A 531 1.34 -17.02 -8.58
CA ILE A 531 0.84 -16.18 -7.46
C ILE A 531 0.59 -14.72 -7.90
N GLU A 532 1.25 -14.26 -8.98
CA GLU A 532 1.03 -12.93 -9.57
C GLU A 532 -0.44 -12.67 -9.98
N ASN A 533 -1.24 -13.72 -10.23
CA ASN A 533 -2.59 -13.60 -10.75
C ASN A 533 -3.71 -13.71 -9.70
N ASN A 534 -3.42 -14.14 -8.46
CA ASN A 534 -4.47 -14.43 -7.47
C ASN A 534 -4.58 -13.40 -6.34
N PHE A 535 -3.53 -12.62 -6.06
CA PHE A 535 -3.61 -11.52 -5.08
C PHE A 535 -4.17 -10.21 -5.68
N LEU A 536 -4.10 -10.06 -7.00
CA LEU A 536 -4.72 -8.98 -7.76
C LEU A 536 -5.83 -9.57 -8.64
N GLY A 537 -7.04 -9.66 -8.09
CA GLY A 537 -8.22 -9.99 -8.89
C GLY A 537 -8.37 -9.04 -10.08
N LYS A 538 -8.04 -9.54 -11.28
CA LYS A 538 -8.45 -9.07 -12.62
C LYS A 538 -8.34 -7.56 -12.87
N ILE A 539 -7.15 -7.10 -13.28
CA ILE A 539 -7.05 -6.01 -14.27
C ILE A 539 -6.12 -6.49 -15.39
N GLN A 540 -6.69 -6.59 -16.60
CA GLN A 540 -6.00 -6.95 -17.83
C GLN A 540 -4.69 -6.18 -18.00
N ARG A 541 -3.56 -6.90 -18.09
CA ARG A 541 -2.37 -6.41 -18.80
C ARG A 541 -1.86 -7.48 -19.75
N LYS A 542 -2.30 -7.38 -21.00
CA LYS A 542 -1.61 -8.00 -22.13
C LYS A 542 -0.42 -7.13 -22.51
N GLY A 543 0.77 -7.70 -22.34
CA GLY A 543 1.95 -7.49 -23.18
C GLY A 543 2.76 -6.23 -22.92
N LEU A 544 4.03 -6.40 -22.52
CA LEU A 544 5.18 -5.84 -23.26
C LEU A 544 6.52 -6.41 -22.74
N LEU A 545 7.43 -6.55 -23.71
CA LEU A 545 8.77 -7.16 -23.75
C LEU A 545 9.87 -6.22 -23.16
N PRO A 546 11.17 -6.63 -23.10
CA PRO A 546 12.00 -6.53 -21.89
C PRO A 546 12.84 -5.26 -21.69
N HIS A 547 13.15 -5.11 -20.39
CA HIS A 547 14.05 -4.20 -19.67
C HIS A 547 15.44 -3.94 -20.29
N GLU A 548 15.82 -2.65 -20.35
CA GLU A 548 17.21 -2.23 -20.23
C GLU A 548 17.56 -1.99 -18.74
N ARG A 549 18.74 -2.47 -18.33
CA ARG A 549 19.30 -2.37 -16.97
C ARG A 549 20.13 -1.09 -16.87
N ASN A 550 19.78 -0.19 -15.95
CA ASN A 550 20.71 0.83 -15.47
C ASN A 550 21.22 0.47 -14.06
N ARG A 551 22.53 0.26 -13.96
CA ARG A 551 23.29 0.10 -12.71
C ARG A 551 23.62 1.47 -12.14
N GLY A 552 23.43 1.65 -10.84
CA GLY A 552 24.11 2.71 -10.08
C GLY A 552 23.27 3.28 -8.93
N GLY A 553 23.38 2.69 -7.74
CA GLY A 553 22.86 3.27 -6.51
C GLY A 553 23.79 2.94 -5.35
N ASN A 554 24.60 3.93 -4.93
CA ASN A 554 25.50 3.82 -3.78
C ASN A 554 24.70 3.63 -2.48
N LYS A 555 25.05 2.59 -1.70
CA LYS A 555 24.54 2.40 -0.33
C LYS A 555 25.08 3.50 0.57
N ILE A 556 24.20 4.34 1.11
CA ILE A 556 24.51 5.33 2.15
C ILE A 556 24.70 4.58 3.48
N ARG A 557 25.72 4.94 4.27
CA ARG A 557 25.99 4.36 5.59
C ARG A 557 25.18 5.08 6.69
N ASP A 558 24.68 4.33 7.67
CA ASP A 558 23.79 4.78 8.76
C ASP A 558 24.22 6.08 9.48
N ALA A 559 25.52 6.34 9.66
CA ALA A 559 26.00 7.56 10.31
C ALA A 559 25.78 8.83 9.46
N GLU A 560 25.91 8.70 8.14
CA GLU A 560 25.72 9.79 7.17
C GLU A 560 24.24 10.16 7.01
N PHE A 561 23.34 9.24 7.37
CA PHE A 561 21.89 9.45 7.38
C PHE A 561 21.46 10.40 8.51
N TRP A 562 21.99 10.22 9.72
CA TRP A 562 21.59 11.02 10.89
C TRP A 562 22.08 12.48 10.79
N GLU A 563 23.28 12.72 10.25
CA GLU A 563 23.75 14.09 9.96
C GLU A 563 22.87 14.79 8.90
N LYS A 564 22.49 14.07 7.82
CA LYS A 564 21.57 14.60 6.80
C LYS A 564 20.16 14.84 7.35
N PHE A 565 19.74 14.06 8.33
CA PHE A 565 18.44 14.19 8.99
C PHE A 565 18.38 15.40 9.94
N GLU A 566 19.41 15.65 10.75
CA GLU A 566 19.47 16.87 11.57
C GLU A 566 19.53 18.13 10.69
N ALA A 567 20.26 18.08 9.58
CA ALA A 567 20.25 19.14 8.58
C ALA A 567 18.87 19.36 7.95
N PHE A 568 18.08 18.30 7.74
CA PHE A 568 16.69 18.39 7.27
C PHE A 568 15.76 19.02 8.31
N GLN A 569 15.90 18.69 9.60
CA GLN A 569 15.12 19.31 10.69
C GLN A 569 15.44 20.81 10.82
N ALA A 570 16.72 21.20 10.75
CA ALA A 570 17.13 22.60 10.72
C ALA A 570 16.57 23.34 9.48
N ASN A 571 16.49 22.67 8.33
CA ASN A 571 15.89 23.22 7.12
C ASN A 571 14.36 23.32 7.18
N LYS A 572 13.66 22.59 8.06
CA LYS A 572 12.19 22.68 8.19
C LYS A 572 11.75 24.06 8.69
N GLN A 573 12.57 24.71 9.54
CA GLN A 573 12.39 26.11 9.93
C GLN A 573 12.72 27.09 8.80
N GLY A 574 13.66 26.76 7.91
CA GLY A 574 13.97 27.55 6.71
C GLY A 574 13.03 27.33 5.51
N GLN A 575 12.36 26.18 5.42
CA GLN A 575 11.43 25.82 4.34
C GLN A 575 10.05 26.46 4.50
N ALA A 576 9.66 26.83 5.73
CA ALA A 576 8.52 27.71 5.98
C ALA A 576 8.72 29.11 5.36
N GLU A 577 9.97 29.56 5.20
CA GLU A 577 10.30 30.83 4.54
C GLU A 577 10.66 30.67 3.05
N ARG A 578 11.31 29.56 2.64
CA ARG A 578 11.63 29.32 1.22
C ARG A 578 10.43 28.94 0.33
N CYS A 579 9.34 28.42 0.88
CA CYS A 579 8.09 28.23 0.12
C CYS A 579 7.28 29.53 -0.07
N LYS A 580 7.68 30.65 0.58
CA LYS A 580 7.21 32.00 0.20
C LYS A 580 8.02 32.58 -0.98
N GLY A 581 9.13 31.96 -1.37
CA GLY A 581 10.04 32.44 -2.41
C GLY A 581 9.65 32.10 -3.86
N TYR A 582 8.61 31.29 -4.07
CA TYR A 582 7.96 31.14 -5.39
C TYR A 582 6.68 31.99 -5.51
N CYS A 583 6.44 32.88 -4.55
CA CYS A 583 5.50 34.00 -4.69
C CYS A 583 6.29 35.27 -5.01
N CYS A 584 6.54 35.56 -6.28
CA CYS A 584 6.73 36.92 -6.79
C CYS A 584 6.67 36.98 -8.34
N ILE A 585 5.44 37.23 -8.85
CA ILE A 585 5.05 38.29 -9.83
C ILE A 585 5.48 38.13 -11.30
N PRO A 586 4.65 38.55 -12.28
CA PRO A 586 3.43 39.38 -12.14
C PRO A 586 2.10 38.65 -12.12
#